data_AF-A0A525C863-F1
#
_entry.id   AF-A0A525C863-F1
#
_cell.length_a   1.000
_cell.length_b   1.000
_cell.length_c   1.000
_cell.angle_alpha   90.00
_cell.angle_beta   90.00
_cell.angle_gamma   90.00
#
_symmetry.space_group_name_H-M   'P 1'
#
loop_
_entity.id
_entity.type
_entity.pdbx_description
1 polymer ?
#
loop_
_entity_poly.entity_id
_entity_poly.type
_entity_poly.pdbx_seq_one_letter_code
_entity_poly.pdbx_strand_id
1 'polypeptide(L)'
;MKKILIFSLLLALSASFVMADSINLGNFPLGKYLDDNYDAVWEFTTGNIRILSPAGAVLYDFNGKTIRDFKVGLEGSNPMITFSCDESERSYKFVKPLTKPDLEMSIQAPWDSDYSVTLIKQ
;
A
#
# COMPACT_ATOMS: atom_id res chain seq x y z
N MET A 1 -48.77 10.22 32.92
CA MET A 1 -47.91 10.99 31.99
C MET A 1 -47.36 10.01 30.95
N LYS A 2 -47.91 10.03 29.73
CA LYS A 2 -47.46 9.19 28.60
C LYS A 2 -46.19 9.82 28.03
N LYS A 3 -45.03 9.19 28.25
CA LYS A 3 -43.77 9.49 27.54
C LYS A 3 -43.28 8.20 26.92
N ILE A 4 -44.03 7.71 25.93
CA ILE A 4 -43.61 6.66 25.02
C ILE A 4 -43.35 7.38 23.69
N LEU A 5 -42.09 7.37 23.27
CA LEU A 5 -41.53 7.52 21.91
C LEU A 5 -40.02 7.75 22.12
N ILE A 6 -39.28 6.73 22.59
CA ILE A 6 -38.72 5.64 21.76
C ILE A 6 -37.89 6.25 20.62
N PHE A 7 -36.63 6.64 20.87
CA PHE A 7 -35.43 5.80 20.68
C PHE A 7 -35.19 5.23 19.26
N SER A 8 -35.86 5.74 18.22
CA SER A 8 -35.72 5.18 16.85
C SER A 8 -34.81 5.94 15.88
N LEU A 9 -34.03 6.93 16.32
CA LEU A 9 -33.22 7.77 15.40
C LEU A 9 -31.69 7.62 15.54
N LEU A 10 -31.20 6.76 16.44
CA LEU A 10 -29.76 6.61 16.73
C LEU A 10 -29.09 5.37 16.12
N LEU A 11 -29.78 4.66 15.22
CA LEU A 11 -29.24 3.47 14.54
C LEU A 11 -28.91 3.70 13.05
N ALA A 12 -28.58 4.93 12.69
CA ALA A 12 -27.86 5.22 11.45
C ALA A 12 -26.37 5.44 11.77
N LEU A 13 -25.75 4.49 12.49
CA LEU A 13 -24.30 4.34 12.40
C LEU A 13 -24.03 3.88 10.97
N SER A 14 -23.72 4.85 10.13
CA SER A 14 -23.12 4.69 8.82
C SER A 14 -21.96 3.71 8.93
N ALA A 15 -22.24 2.42 8.70
CA ALA A 15 -21.25 1.49 8.20
C ALA A 15 -20.85 2.03 6.83
N SER A 16 -19.92 2.97 6.81
CA SER A 16 -19.18 3.29 5.60
C SER A 16 -18.42 2.02 5.27
N PHE A 17 -18.98 1.21 4.38
CA PHE A 17 -18.24 0.14 3.72
C PHE A 17 -17.08 0.82 3.02
N VAL A 18 -15.92 0.83 3.68
CA VAL A 18 -14.67 1.23 3.05
C VAL A 18 -14.41 0.14 2.02
N MET A 19 -14.72 0.43 0.76
CA MET A 19 -14.39 -0.46 -0.34
C MET A 19 -12.88 -0.45 -0.46
N ALA A 20 -12.27 -1.63 -0.33
CA ALA A 20 -10.85 -1.79 -0.62
C ALA A 20 -10.60 -1.50 -2.11
N ASP A 21 -9.60 -0.68 -2.40
CA ASP A 21 -9.14 -0.45 -3.76
C ASP A 21 -8.50 -1.74 -4.31
N SER A 22 -8.83 -2.07 -5.56
CA SER A 22 -8.10 -3.12 -6.27
C SER A 22 -6.71 -2.58 -6.67
N ILE A 23 -5.67 -3.36 -6.42
CA ILE A 23 -4.32 -3.05 -6.92
C ILE A 23 -4.32 -3.20 -8.44
N ASN A 24 -4.03 -2.12 -9.16
CA ASN A 24 -3.79 -2.14 -10.60
C ASN A 24 -2.59 -1.26 -10.92
N LEU A 25 -1.43 -1.89 -11.15
CA LEU A 25 -0.18 -1.19 -11.39
C LEU A 25 -0.14 -0.40 -12.71
N GLY A 26 -1.09 -0.59 -13.62
CA GLY A 26 -1.09 0.07 -14.92
C GLY A 26 0.23 -0.15 -15.66
N ASN A 27 0.93 0.94 -15.97
CA ASN A 27 2.24 0.91 -16.63
C ASN A 27 3.44 0.98 -15.65
N PHE A 28 3.19 0.89 -14.33
CA PHE A 28 4.28 0.83 -13.35
C PHE A 28 5.10 -0.45 -13.55
N PRO A 29 6.45 -0.38 -13.49
CA PRO A 29 7.31 -1.51 -13.80
C PRO A 29 7.15 -2.66 -12.80
N LEU A 30 7.06 -3.86 -13.34
CA LEU A 30 6.95 -5.09 -12.57
C LEU A 30 8.33 -5.63 -12.14
N GLY A 31 8.30 -6.59 -11.22
CA GLY A 31 9.47 -7.38 -10.81
C GLY A 31 9.79 -7.26 -9.33
N LYS A 32 11.00 -7.68 -8.96
CA LYS A 32 11.45 -7.81 -7.58
C LYS A 32 12.51 -6.77 -7.22
N TYR A 33 12.44 -6.25 -5.99
CA TYR A 33 13.38 -5.27 -5.46
C TYR A 33 13.65 -5.59 -3.99
N LEU A 34 14.93 -5.66 -3.62
CA LEU A 34 15.38 -6.00 -2.28
C LEU A 34 15.49 -4.74 -1.41
N ASP A 35 14.87 -4.80 -0.24
CA ASP A 35 15.14 -3.89 0.87
C ASP A 35 16.23 -4.52 1.75
N ASP A 36 17.48 -4.06 1.59
CA ASP A 36 18.63 -4.56 2.35
C ASP A 36 18.50 -4.31 3.86
N ASN A 37 17.76 -3.29 4.28
CA ASN A 37 17.64 -2.96 5.71
C ASN A 37 16.74 -3.95 6.44
N TYR A 38 15.78 -4.56 5.74
CA TYR A 38 14.82 -5.50 6.31
C TYR A 38 14.99 -6.93 5.82
N ASP A 39 15.98 -7.18 4.96
CA ASP A 39 16.18 -8.47 4.29
C ASP A 39 14.88 -8.98 3.66
N ALA A 40 14.18 -8.09 2.93
CA ALA A 40 12.85 -8.33 2.41
C ALA A 40 12.74 -7.95 0.94
N VAL A 41 12.06 -8.77 0.13
CA VAL A 41 11.89 -8.54 -1.31
C VAL A 41 10.48 -8.04 -1.60
N TRP A 42 10.38 -6.84 -2.13
CA TRP A 42 9.15 -6.30 -2.69
C TRP A 42 8.94 -6.83 -4.10
N GLU A 43 7.81 -7.49 -4.33
CA GLU A 43 7.43 -8.04 -5.62
C GLU A 43 6.20 -7.34 -6.17
N PHE A 44 6.34 -6.77 -7.36
CA PHE A 44 5.28 -6.10 -8.10
C PHE A 44 4.86 -6.97 -9.28
N THR A 45 3.60 -7.41 -9.28
CA THR A 45 3.01 -8.26 -10.32
C THR A 45 1.71 -7.65 -10.83
N THR A 46 1.20 -8.14 -11.97
CA THR A 46 -0.09 -7.69 -12.49
C THR A 46 -1.19 -7.94 -11.46
N GLY A 47 -1.72 -6.86 -10.88
CA GLY A 47 -2.82 -6.91 -9.93
C GLY A 47 -2.42 -7.15 -8.47
N ASN A 48 -1.12 -7.22 -8.13
CA ASN A 48 -0.72 -7.49 -6.77
C ASN A 48 0.67 -6.93 -6.39
N ILE A 49 0.85 -6.68 -5.09
CA ILE A 49 2.11 -6.35 -4.45
C ILE A 49 2.31 -7.35 -3.32
N ARG A 50 3.52 -7.90 -3.18
CA ARG A 50 3.87 -8.84 -2.10
C ARG A 50 5.21 -8.47 -1.48
N ILE A 51 5.37 -8.83 -0.22
CA ILE A 51 6.65 -8.84 0.48
C ILE A 51 7.03 -10.29 0.66
N LEU A 52 8.22 -10.66 0.19
CA LEU A 52 8.79 -11.99 0.28
C LEU A 52 10.03 -11.97 1.16
N SER A 53 10.38 -13.11 1.74
CA SER A 53 11.74 -13.33 2.23
C SER A 53 12.71 -13.46 1.04
N PRO A 54 14.03 -13.35 1.24
CA PRO A 54 15.01 -13.55 0.16
C PRO A 54 14.96 -14.98 -0.39
N ALA A 55 14.54 -15.94 0.44
CA ALA A 55 14.29 -17.32 0.03
C ALA A 55 12.98 -17.51 -0.76
N GLY A 56 12.17 -16.45 -0.93
CA GLY A 56 10.95 -16.45 -1.73
C GLY A 56 9.67 -16.82 -0.98
N ALA A 57 9.71 -16.98 0.35
CA ALA A 57 8.50 -17.21 1.15
C ALA A 57 7.67 -15.93 1.23
N VAL A 58 6.34 -16.02 1.10
CA VAL A 58 5.47 -14.84 1.22
C VAL A 58 5.39 -14.41 2.68
N LEU A 59 5.88 -13.21 2.99
CA LEU A 59 5.80 -12.60 4.31
C LEU A 59 4.54 -11.74 4.44
N TYR A 60 4.16 -11.07 3.35
CA TYR A 60 2.94 -10.27 3.29
C TYR A 60 2.38 -10.25 1.87
N ASP A 61 1.07 -10.42 1.74
CA ASP A 61 0.34 -10.31 0.49
C ASP A 61 -0.68 -9.19 0.64
N PHE A 62 -0.60 -8.17 -0.22
CA PHE A 62 -1.54 -7.05 -0.19
C PHE A 62 -2.87 -7.40 -0.88
N ASN A 63 -2.93 -8.50 -1.63
CA ASN A 63 -4.20 -9.02 -2.12
C ASN A 63 -5.05 -9.55 -0.96
N GLY A 64 -6.32 -9.15 -0.93
CA GLY A 64 -7.22 -9.44 0.18
C GLY A 64 -6.99 -8.57 1.43
N LYS A 65 -6.21 -7.49 1.30
CA LYS A 65 -6.09 -6.43 2.32
C LYS A 65 -6.94 -5.23 1.97
N THR A 66 -7.20 -4.39 2.97
CA THR A 66 -7.95 -3.16 2.81
C THR A 66 -7.01 -2.06 2.37
N ILE A 67 -6.80 -1.98 1.06
CA ILE A 67 -6.02 -0.94 0.41
C ILE A 67 -6.89 0.29 0.17
N ARG A 68 -6.33 1.47 0.39
CA ARG A 68 -6.99 2.75 0.12
C ARG A 68 -6.05 3.69 -0.63
N ASP A 69 -6.63 4.67 -1.29
CA ASP A 69 -5.92 5.76 -1.97
C ASP A 69 -4.91 5.22 -2.99
N PHE A 70 -5.23 4.08 -3.62
CA PHE A 70 -4.34 3.45 -4.58
C PHE A 70 -4.24 4.32 -5.83
N LYS A 71 -3.04 4.78 -6.16
CA LYS A 71 -2.78 5.65 -7.29
C LYS A 71 -1.57 5.18 -8.07
N VAL A 72 -1.71 5.19 -9.38
CA VAL A 72 -0.59 5.12 -10.33
C VAL A 72 -0.46 6.49 -10.99
N GLY A 73 0.76 6.98 -11.13
CA GLY A 73 1.01 8.27 -11.75
C GLY A 73 2.47 8.52 -12.05
N LEU A 74 2.84 9.79 -12.08
CA LEU A 74 4.20 10.27 -12.28
C LEU A 74 4.60 11.18 -11.13
N GLU A 75 5.86 11.10 -10.73
CA GLU A 75 6.53 12.12 -9.92
C GLU A 75 7.63 12.77 -10.77
N GLY A 76 7.36 14.00 -11.22
CA GLY A 76 8.08 14.57 -12.36
C GLY A 76 7.84 13.72 -13.60
N SER A 77 8.87 13.09 -14.13
CA SER A 77 8.82 12.16 -15.26
C SER A 77 8.91 10.68 -14.85
N ASN A 78 9.10 10.38 -13.56
CA ASN A 78 9.31 9.03 -13.07
C ASN A 78 7.99 8.33 -12.75
N PRO A 79 7.75 7.07 -13.18
CA PRO A 79 6.60 6.28 -12.74
C PRO A 79 6.53 6.19 -11.23
N MET A 80 5.32 6.33 -10.68
CA MET A 80 5.08 6.30 -9.25
C MET A 80 3.80 5.54 -8.94
N ILE A 81 3.79 4.83 -7.80
CA ILE A 81 2.57 4.36 -7.16
C ILE A 81 2.52 4.81 -5.70
N THR A 82 1.32 5.07 -5.20
CA THR A 82 1.04 5.28 -3.77
C THR A 82 -0.16 4.47 -3.34
N PHE A 83 -0.18 4.03 -2.10
CA PHE A 83 -1.36 3.46 -1.47
C PHE A 83 -1.21 3.43 0.05
N SER A 84 -2.32 3.30 0.75
CA SER A 84 -2.36 3.02 2.19
C SER A 84 -2.93 1.63 2.42
N CYS A 85 -2.50 0.96 3.49
CA CYS A 85 -3.02 -0.35 3.88
C CYS A 85 -3.44 -0.32 5.34
N ASP A 86 -4.72 -0.53 5.61
CA ASP A 86 -5.32 -0.38 6.94
C ASP A 86 -4.75 -1.37 7.94
N GLU A 87 -4.52 -2.62 7.52
CA GLU A 87 -4.01 -3.67 8.40
C GLU A 87 -2.56 -3.43 8.84
N SER A 88 -1.80 -2.67 8.04
CA SER A 88 -0.44 -2.25 8.41
C SER A 88 -0.39 -0.83 8.97
N GLU A 89 -1.52 -0.10 8.87
CA GLU A 89 -1.69 1.30 9.24
C GLU A 89 -0.54 2.19 8.70
N ARG A 90 -0.14 1.91 7.46
CA ARG A 90 0.98 2.57 6.77
C ARG A 90 0.55 3.05 5.40
N SER A 91 1.17 4.15 4.99
CA SER A 91 1.14 4.65 3.62
C SER A 91 2.46 4.37 2.94
N TYR A 92 2.39 3.91 1.70
CA TYR A 92 3.53 3.48 0.90
C TYR A 92 3.59 4.34 -0.37
N LYS A 93 4.80 4.71 -0.75
CA LYS A 93 5.10 5.39 -2.00
C LYS A 93 6.30 4.72 -2.65
N PHE A 94 6.18 4.44 -3.94
CA PHE A 94 7.25 3.85 -4.73
C PHE A 94 7.46 4.68 -5.98
N VAL A 95 8.70 5.03 -6.27
CA VAL A 95 9.10 5.81 -7.44
C VAL A 95 10.14 5.02 -8.21
N LYS A 96 9.96 4.92 -9.53
CA LYS A 96 10.94 4.32 -10.44
C LYS A 96 11.72 5.41 -11.17
N PRO A 97 12.94 5.76 -10.75
CA PRO A 97 13.82 6.59 -11.57
C PRO A 97 14.03 5.98 -12.95
N LEU A 98 13.92 6.79 -14.01
CA LEU A 98 14.18 6.36 -15.39
C LEU A 98 15.66 6.07 -15.67
N THR A 99 16.56 6.60 -14.85
CA THR A 99 18.02 6.54 -15.05
C THR A 99 18.72 5.41 -14.31
N LYS A 100 18.00 4.69 -13.44
CA LYS A 100 18.54 3.61 -12.60
C LYS A 100 17.66 2.37 -12.73
N PRO A 101 18.15 1.15 -12.46
CA PRO A 101 17.30 -0.04 -12.40
C PRO A 101 16.50 -0.13 -11.09
N ASP A 102 16.98 0.51 -10.04
CA ASP A 102 16.43 0.46 -8.68
C ASP A 102 15.14 1.26 -8.53
N LEU A 103 14.53 1.10 -7.35
CA LEU A 103 13.27 1.73 -7.01
C LEU A 103 13.41 2.48 -5.67
N GLU A 104 12.84 3.67 -5.56
CA GLU A 104 12.84 4.44 -4.32
C GLU A 104 11.54 4.18 -3.58
N MET A 105 11.62 3.84 -2.30
CA MET A 105 10.47 3.57 -1.45
C MET A 105 10.45 4.54 -0.27
N SER A 106 9.25 5.03 0.06
CA SER A 106 8.98 5.71 1.31
C SER A 106 7.78 5.07 2.00
N ILE A 107 7.88 4.86 3.31
CA ILE A 107 6.82 4.34 4.16
C ILE A 107 6.57 5.34 5.29
N GLN A 108 5.31 5.72 5.47
CA GLN A 108 4.88 6.62 6.53
C GLN A 108 3.93 5.86 7.47
N ALA A 109 4.16 6.00 8.77
CA ALA A 109 3.28 5.49 9.82
C ALA A 109 3.01 6.63 10.82
N PRO A 110 1.78 6.87 11.29
CA PRO A 110 1.47 7.98 12.19
C PRO A 110 2.23 7.98 13.53
N TRP A 111 2.81 6.84 13.92
CA TRP A 111 3.48 6.62 15.21
C TRP A 111 4.98 6.35 15.08
N ASP A 112 5.54 6.42 13.87
CA ASP A 112 6.96 6.13 13.63
C ASP A 112 7.56 7.20 12.72
N SER A 113 8.88 7.25 12.66
CA SER A 113 9.58 8.08 11.68
C SER A 113 9.35 7.57 10.26
N ASP A 114 9.27 8.50 9.32
CA ASP A 114 9.22 8.18 7.89
C ASP A 114 10.44 7.35 7.50
N TYR A 115 10.19 6.18 6.93
CA TYR A 115 11.21 5.31 6.38
C TYR A 115 11.40 5.64 4.90
N SER A 116 12.65 5.75 4.44
CA SER A 116 12.97 5.95 3.02
C SER A 116 14.23 5.19 2.64
N VAL A 117 14.16 4.48 1.52
CA VAL A 117 15.24 3.58 1.07
C VAL A 117 15.24 3.44 -0.45
N THR A 118 16.40 3.07 -1.01
CA THR A 118 16.50 2.57 -2.38
C THR A 118 16.45 1.04 -2.36
N LEU A 119 15.43 0.48 -2.99
CA LEU A 119 15.27 -0.96 -3.19
C LEU A 119 16.06 -1.42 -4.41
N ILE A 120 16.95 -2.40 -4.20
CA ILE A 120 17.89 -2.87 -5.20
C ILE A 120 17.19 -3.84 -6.15
N LYS A 121 17.28 -3.60 -7.46
CA LYS A 121 16.68 -4.52 -8.45
C LYS A 121 17.29 -5.93 -8.32
N GLN A 122 16.44 -6.95 -8.21
CA GLN A 122 16.81 -8.36 -8.25
C GLN A 122 16.64 -8.94 -9.66
#